data_AF-A0A962SQY0-F1
#
_entry.id   AF-A0A962SQY0-F1
#
_cell.length_a   1.000
_cell.length_b   1.000
_cell.length_c   1.000
_cell.angle_alpha   90.00
_cell.angle_beta   90.00
_cell.angle_gamma   90.00
#
_symmetry.space_group_name_H-M   'P 1'
#
loop_
_entity.id
_entity.type
_entity.pdbx_description
1 polymer ?
#
loop_
_entity_poly.entity_id
_entity_poly.type
_entity_poly.pdbx_seq_one_letter_code
_entity_poly.pdbx_strand_id
1 'polypeptide(L)'
;NQCYFFDINGVGDGGVGSSIIVGPAGYIIHQAGGGEETIPVEINLGRVRRERAVGIRSLGQPLKSFRDRPVEFPVYQRNERSEAYLQSLGPLTKPHRGSVAGLKGQQKSPQELDAEALTSLNATAGFVGEYGAVPGISK
;
A
#
# COMPACT_ATOMS: atom_id res chain seq x y z
N ASN A 1 -7.99 7.45 -7.18
CA ASN A 1 -7.49 6.22 -6.53
C ASN A 1 -6.01 6.27 -6.16
N GLN A 2 -5.11 6.89 -6.95
CA GLN A 2 -3.70 7.15 -6.57
C GLN A 2 -3.06 5.95 -5.87
N CYS A 3 -2.99 4.83 -6.58
CA CYS A 3 -2.62 3.52 -6.08
C CYS A 3 -1.85 2.77 -7.15
N TYR A 4 -1.06 1.79 -6.75
CA TYR A 4 -0.61 0.79 -7.71
C TYR A 4 -1.81 -0.01 -8.22
N PHE A 5 -1.78 -0.36 -9.50
CA PHE A 5 -2.81 -1.16 -10.15
C PHE A 5 -2.14 -2.37 -10.79
N PHE A 6 -2.70 -3.54 -10.52
CA PHE A 6 -2.23 -4.82 -11.01
C PHE A 6 -3.41 -5.48 -11.70
N ASP A 7 -3.24 -5.76 -12.98
CA ASP A 7 -4.17 -6.55 -13.77
C ASP A 7 -3.40 -7.75 -14.31
N ILE A 8 -3.78 -8.95 -13.86
CA ILE A 8 -3.09 -10.20 -14.20
C ILE A 8 -4.08 -11.07 -14.96
N ASN A 9 -3.72 -11.38 -16.20
CA ASN A 9 -4.55 -12.08 -17.15
C ASN A 9 -4.00 -13.48 -17.46
N GLY A 10 -4.89 -14.40 -17.83
CA GLY A 10 -4.52 -15.72 -18.33
C GLY A 10 -3.86 -15.65 -19.71
N VAL A 11 -3.12 -16.69 -20.07
CA VAL A 11 -2.37 -16.80 -21.33
C VAL A 11 -2.61 -18.14 -22.02
N GLY A 12 -2.45 -18.18 -23.34
CA GLY A 12 -2.72 -19.37 -24.16
C GLY A 12 -4.22 -19.70 -24.22
N ASP A 13 -4.59 -20.96 -23.98
CA ASP A 13 -5.98 -21.40 -23.96
C ASP A 13 -6.82 -20.71 -22.87
N GLY A 14 -6.16 -20.09 -21.88
CA GLY A 14 -6.79 -19.35 -20.78
C GLY A 14 -6.87 -17.83 -20.99
N GLY A 15 -6.37 -17.28 -22.10
CA GLY A 15 -6.45 -15.84 -22.38
C GLY A 15 -5.34 -15.29 -23.29
N VAL A 16 -5.37 -13.99 -23.54
CA VAL A 16 -4.44 -13.30 -24.45
C VAL A 16 -3.22 -12.70 -23.74
N GLY A 17 -3.07 -12.90 -22.43
CA GLY A 17 -2.06 -12.25 -21.62
C GLY A 17 -2.32 -10.74 -21.50
N SER A 18 -1.30 -9.92 -21.78
CA SER A 18 -1.35 -8.46 -21.59
C SER A 18 -1.59 -8.03 -20.14
N SER A 19 -1.11 -8.83 -19.18
CA SER A 19 -1.03 -8.41 -17.78
C SER A 19 -0.30 -7.07 -17.68
N ILE A 20 -0.76 -6.17 -16.82
CA ILE A 20 -0.20 -4.83 -16.70
C ILE A 20 -0.08 -4.39 -15.24
N ILE A 21 1.04 -3.75 -14.94
CA ILE A 21 1.31 -3.14 -13.65
C ILE A 21 1.51 -1.65 -13.85
N VAL A 22 0.74 -0.85 -13.13
CA VAL A 22 0.72 0.61 -13.27
C VAL A 22 1.03 1.26 -11.93
N GLY A 23 1.90 2.26 -11.97
CA GLY A 23 2.27 3.06 -10.80
C GLY A 23 1.16 4.05 -10.38
N PRO A 24 1.28 4.66 -9.20
CA PRO A 24 0.23 5.50 -8.61
C PRO A 24 -0.08 6.80 -9.37
N ALA A 25 0.84 7.24 -10.23
CA ALA A 25 0.67 8.37 -11.14
C ALA A 25 0.28 7.95 -12.58
N GLY A 26 -0.11 6.69 -12.80
CA GLY A 26 -0.61 6.20 -14.09
C GLY A 26 0.48 5.85 -15.12
N TYR A 27 1.75 5.74 -14.71
CA TYR A 27 2.82 5.26 -15.60
C TYR A 27 2.87 3.73 -15.59
N ILE A 28 3.15 3.12 -16.73
CA ILE A 28 3.29 1.68 -16.85
C ILE A 28 4.63 1.27 -16.23
N ILE A 29 4.58 0.35 -15.28
CA ILE A 29 5.76 -0.29 -14.68
C ILE A 29 6.16 -1.50 -15.50
N HIS A 30 5.16 -2.29 -15.89
CA HIS A 30 5.37 -3.49 -16.69
C HIS A 30 4.11 -3.81 -17.50
N GLN A 31 4.30 -4.34 -18.70
CA GLN A 31 3.23 -4.90 -19.52
C GLN A 31 3.74 -6.21 -20.12
N ALA A 32 3.04 -7.29 -19.79
CA ALA A 32 3.37 -8.65 -20.20
C ALA A 32 2.93 -8.92 -21.64
N GLY A 33 3.56 -9.92 -22.25
CA GLY A 33 3.18 -10.43 -23.57
C GLY A 33 2.04 -11.46 -23.54
N GLY A 34 1.98 -12.29 -24.58
CA GLY A 34 1.07 -13.42 -24.71
C GLY A 34 1.72 -14.77 -24.36
N GLY A 35 2.78 -14.77 -23.54
CA GLY A 35 3.44 -15.99 -23.05
C GLY A 35 3.40 -16.10 -21.52
N GLU A 36 3.79 -17.26 -21.01
CA GLU A 36 4.00 -17.43 -19.57
C GLU A 36 5.15 -16.52 -19.11
N GLU A 37 4.91 -15.76 -18.05
CA GLU A 37 5.84 -14.74 -17.57
C GLU A 37 5.76 -14.60 -16.05
N THR A 38 6.92 -14.51 -15.39
CA THR A 38 7.01 -14.16 -13.97
C THR A 38 7.39 -12.68 -13.85
N ILE A 39 6.62 -11.91 -13.09
CA ILE A 39 6.71 -10.44 -13.05
C ILE A 39 7.17 -9.97 -11.65
N PRO A 40 8.47 -9.99 -11.33
CA PRO A 40 8.97 -9.45 -10.08
C PRO A 40 8.96 -7.91 -10.11
N VAL A 41 8.25 -7.29 -9.17
CA VAL A 41 8.22 -5.82 -9.04
C VAL A 41 8.34 -5.37 -7.58
N GLU A 42 9.05 -4.26 -7.37
CA GLU A 42 9.11 -3.60 -6.07
C GLU A 42 8.08 -2.46 -6.00
N ILE A 43 7.30 -2.42 -4.92
CA ILE A 43 6.31 -1.37 -4.69
C ILE A 43 6.72 -0.44 -3.55
N ASN A 44 6.74 0.87 -3.83
CA ASN A 44 7.03 1.89 -2.82
C ASN A 44 5.72 2.54 -2.36
N LEU A 45 5.18 2.08 -1.23
CA LEU A 45 3.97 2.68 -0.64
C LEU A 45 4.19 4.11 -0.12
N GLY A 46 5.43 4.50 0.16
CA GLY A 46 5.80 5.90 0.44
C GLY A 46 5.49 6.82 -0.74
N ARG A 47 5.68 6.32 -1.98
CA ARG A 47 5.33 7.07 -3.19
C ARG A 47 3.83 7.37 -3.28
N VAL A 48 2.98 6.42 -2.93
CA VAL A 48 1.52 6.60 -2.86
C VAL A 48 1.17 7.68 -1.84
N ARG A 49 1.72 7.59 -0.61
CA ARG A 49 1.47 8.58 0.45
C ARG A 49 1.88 9.99 0.00
N ARG A 50 3.05 10.11 -0.63
CA ARG A 50 3.54 11.37 -1.20
C ARG A 50 2.60 11.92 -2.25
N GLU A 51 2.17 11.13 -3.23
CA GLU A 51 1.26 11.60 -4.29
C GLU A 51 -0.12 11.97 -3.74
N ARG A 52 -0.63 11.29 -2.71
CA ARG A 52 -1.87 11.70 -2.02
C ARG A 52 -1.69 13.02 -1.25
N ALA A 53 -0.49 13.28 -0.73
CA ALA A 53 -0.18 14.50 0.00
C ALA A 53 0.00 15.73 -0.91
N VAL A 54 0.75 15.62 -2.01
CA VAL A 54 1.06 16.75 -2.91
C VAL A 54 0.32 16.73 -4.24
N GLY A 55 -0.40 15.65 -4.54
CA GLY A 55 -1.07 15.46 -5.81
C GLY A 55 -0.26 14.63 -6.82
N ILE A 56 -0.95 14.13 -7.84
CA ILE A 56 -0.35 13.39 -8.96
C ILE A 56 0.57 14.36 -9.71
N ARG A 57 1.86 14.03 -9.78
CA ARG A 57 2.90 14.87 -10.41
C ARG A 57 2.90 16.33 -9.92
N SER A 58 2.42 16.57 -8.69
CA SER A 58 2.23 17.91 -8.10
C SER A 58 1.29 18.84 -8.89
N LEU A 59 0.40 18.29 -9.72
CA LEU A 59 -0.56 19.08 -10.51
C LEU A 59 -1.93 19.15 -9.81
N GLY A 60 -2.53 18.00 -9.51
CA GLY A 60 -3.87 17.91 -8.92
C GLY A 60 -3.91 16.93 -7.75
N GLN A 61 -4.84 17.16 -6.81
CA GLN A 61 -5.05 16.32 -5.61
C GLN A 61 -6.43 15.65 -5.66
N PRO A 62 -6.65 14.62 -6.49
CA PRO A 62 -7.99 14.11 -6.80
C PRO A 62 -8.78 13.67 -5.56
N LEU A 63 -8.14 12.98 -4.61
CA LEU A 63 -8.83 12.49 -3.41
C LEU A 63 -9.30 13.63 -2.49
N LYS A 64 -8.49 14.69 -2.36
CA LYS A 64 -8.85 15.86 -1.56
C LYS A 64 -9.90 16.70 -2.28
N SER A 65 -9.77 16.89 -3.59
CA SER A 65 -10.79 17.55 -4.40
C SER A 65 -12.13 16.80 -4.39
N PHE A 66 -12.10 15.47 -4.37
CA PHE A 66 -13.31 14.65 -4.24
C PHE A 66 -13.95 14.78 -2.86
N ARG A 67 -13.15 14.84 -1.79
CA ARG A 67 -13.65 15.11 -0.43
C ARG A 67 -14.28 16.51 -0.33
N ASP A 68 -13.58 17.53 -0.82
CA ASP A 68 -13.95 18.94 -0.74
C ASP A 68 -14.90 19.38 -1.87
N ARG A 69 -15.55 18.42 -2.54
CA ARG A 69 -16.46 18.67 -3.67
C ARG A 69 -17.69 19.48 -3.22
N PRO A 70 -18.16 20.44 -4.04
CA PRO A 70 -19.38 21.21 -3.76
C PRO A 70 -20.67 20.49 -4.16
N VAL A 71 -20.57 19.43 -4.98
CA VAL A 71 -21.72 18.68 -5.51
C VAL A 71 -21.83 17.33 -4.81
N GLU A 72 -23.06 16.93 -4.48
CA GLU A 72 -23.33 15.61 -3.92
C GLU A 72 -23.45 14.54 -5.01
N PHE A 73 -22.84 13.40 -4.75
CA PHE A 73 -22.96 12.20 -5.58
C PHE A 73 -23.75 11.16 -4.77
N PRO A 74 -25.02 10.89 -5.09
CA PRO A 74 -25.87 10.00 -4.28
C PRO A 74 -25.31 8.58 -4.09
N VAL A 75 -24.52 8.09 -5.07
CA VAL A 75 -23.83 6.80 -5.00
C VAL A 75 -22.71 6.75 -3.95
N TYR A 76 -22.17 7.91 -3.55
CA TYR A 76 -21.10 8.05 -2.57
C TYR A 76 -21.62 8.72 -1.30
N GLN A 77 -22.25 7.93 -0.43
CA GLN A 77 -22.77 8.40 0.85
C GLN A 77 -21.65 8.93 1.74
N ARG A 78 -21.80 10.18 2.21
CA ARG A 78 -20.90 10.79 3.19
C ARG A 78 -21.26 10.30 4.58
N ASN A 79 -20.49 9.36 5.11
CA ASN A 79 -20.59 8.92 6.49
C ASN A 79 -19.19 8.79 7.08
N GLU A 80 -19.09 8.72 8.40
CA GLU A 80 -17.79 8.67 9.09
C GLU A 80 -16.90 7.53 8.58
N ARG A 81 -17.51 6.36 8.30
CA ARG A 81 -16.78 5.19 7.81
C ARG A 81 -16.20 5.40 6.41
N SER A 82 -16.96 6.02 5.50
CA SER A 82 -16.52 6.27 4.11
C SER A 82 -15.54 7.44 4.02
N GLU A 83 -15.63 8.41 4.93
CA GLU A 83 -14.82 9.63 4.89
C GLU A 83 -13.60 9.65 5.81
N ALA A 84 -13.53 8.82 6.85
CA ALA A 84 -12.44 8.85 7.83
C ALA A 84 -11.05 8.91 7.19
N TYR A 85 -10.83 8.07 6.16
CA TYR A 85 -9.57 8.09 5.42
C TYR A 85 -9.36 9.39 4.63
N LEU A 86 -10.39 9.90 3.93
CA LEU A 86 -10.28 11.13 3.15
C LEU A 86 -10.01 12.34 4.04
N GLN A 87 -10.62 12.40 5.22
CA GLN A 87 -10.39 13.45 6.21
C GLN A 87 -8.94 13.41 6.74
N SER A 88 -8.33 12.22 6.85
CA SER A 88 -6.93 12.07 7.27
C SER A 88 -5.88 12.61 6.27
N LEU A 89 -6.25 12.90 5.02
CA LEU A 89 -5.31 13.34 3.96
C LEU A 89 -4.79 14.78 4.14
N GLY A 90 -5.31 15.53 5.11
CA GLY A 90 -4.98 16.94 5.32
C GLY A 90 -5.64 17.87 4.29
N PRO A 91 -5.35 19.18 4.34
CA PRO A 91 -6.06 20.17 3.54
C PRO A 91 -5.72 20.08 2.04
N LEU A 92 -6.68 20.47 1.20
CA LEU A 92 -6.47 20.73 -0.22
C LEU A 92 -5.70 22.05 -0.37
N THR A 93 -4.45 21.97 -0.82
CA THR A 93 -3.54 23.12 -0.89
C THR A 93 -2.77 23.14 -2.20
N LYS A 94 -2.57 24.31 -2.83
CA LYS A 94 -1.78 24.37 -4.06
C LYS A 94 -0.34 23.89 -3.79
N PRO A 95 0.18 22.91 -4.56
CA PRO A 95 1.56 22.48 -4.40
C PRO A 95 2.53 23.63 -4.72
N HIS A 96 3.58 23.76 -3.92
CA HIS A 96 4.68 24.70 -4.16
C HIS A 96 5.98 23.93 -4.42
N ARG A 97 6.90 24.57 -5.14
CA ARG A 97 8.23 24.02 -5.42
C ARG A 97 8.93 23.71 -4.09
N GLY A 98 9.49 22.50 -3.97
CA GLY A 98 10.20 22.09 -2.75
C GLY A 98 9.31 21.59 -1.61
N SER A 99 8.00 21.39 -1.84
CA SER A 99 7.12 20.81 -0.81
C SER A 99 7.68 19.51 -0.24
N VAL A 100 7.63 19.33 1.08
CA VAL A 100 8.08 18.11 1.79
C VAL A 100 6.92 17.23 2.29
N ALA A 101 5.66 17.59 1.97
CA ALA A 101 4.48 16.88 2.44
C ALA A 101 4.45 15.40 1.98
N GLY A 102 4.24 14.45 2.89
CA GLY A 102 4.24 13.02 2.55
C GLY A 102 5.62 12.40 2.29
N LEU A 103 6.71 13.15 2.52
CA LEU A 103 8.07 12.57 2.63
C LEU A 103 8.42 12.15 4.07
N LYS A 104 7.62 12.56 5.06
CA LYS A 104 7.78 12.12 6.44
C LYS A 104 7.24 10.70 6.59
N GLY A 105 8.11 9.72 6.83
CA GLY A 105 7.69 8.34 7.16
C GLY A 105 8.55 7.20 6.61
N GLN A 106 9.88 7.32 6.54
CA GLN A 106 10.75 6.16 6.25
C GLN A 106 11.81 5.84 7.32
N GLN A 107 11.87 6.59 8.42
CA GLN A 107 12.60 6.15 9.60
C GLN A 107 11.60 5.92 10.71
N LYS A 108 11.34 4.64 11.03
CA LYS A 108 10.95 4.30 12.39
C LYS A 108 12.06 4.81 13.30
N SER A 109 11.71 5.41 14.42
CA SER A 109 12.73 5.70 15.43
C SER A 109 13.41 4.38 15.84
N PRO A 110 14.69 4.38 16.24
CA PRO A 110 15.36 3.15 16.71
C PRO A 110 14.53 2.40 17.77
N GLN A 111 13.83 3.15 18.62
CA GLN A 111 12.96 2.64 19.68
C GLN A 111 11.73 1.86 19.15
N GLU A 112 11.14 2.29 18.05
CA GLU A 112 10.00 1.61 17.42
C GLU A 112 10.43 0.34 16.67
N LEU A 113 11.66 0.31 16.15
CA LEU A 113 12.24 -0.89 15.53
C LEU A 113 12.53 -1.97 16.58
N ASP A 114 13.07 -1.57 17.73
CA ASP A 114 13.39 -2.47 18.83
C ASP A 114 12.11 -3.08 19.44
N ALA A 115 11.05 -2.27 19.60
CA ALA A 115 9.78 -2.73 20.15
C ALA A 115 9.06 -3.76 19.26
N GLU A 116 9.11 -3.58 17.94
CA GLU A 116 8.49 -4.50 16.97
C GLU A 116 9.30 -5.79 16.82
N ALA A 117 10.64 -5.70 16.92
CA ALA A 117 11.53 -6.87 16.99
C ALA A 117 11.26 -7.70 18.25
N LEU A 118 11.09 -7.07 19.41
CA LEU A 118 10.74 -7.75 20.66
C LEU A 118 9.34 -8.39 20.60
N THR A 119 8.38 -7.72 19.97
CA THR A 119 7.01 -8.23 19.80
C THR A 119 6.99 -9.48 18.91
N SER A 120 7.74 -9.48 17.81
CA SER A 120 7.84 -10.64 16.91
C SER A 120 8.62 -11.81 17.52
N LEU A 121 9.64 -11.53 18.33
CA LEU A 121 10.40 -12.56 19.06
C LEU A 121 9.52 -13.29 20.09
N ASN A 122 8.73 -12.54 20.87
CA ASN A 122 7.84 -13.09 21.89
C ASN A 122 6.66 -13.86 21.28
N ALA A 123 6.15 -13.42 20.11
CA ALA A 123 5.11 -14.15 19.37
C ALA A 123 5.61 -15.51 18.84
N THR A 124 6.90 -15.60 18.51
CA THR A 124 7.52 -16.84 18.02
C THR A 124 7.90 -17.78 19.17
N ALA A 125 8.36 -17.23 20.29
CA ALA A 125 8.69 -18.00 21.50
C ALA A 125 7.46 -18.66 22.15
N GLY A 126 6.26 -18.07 22.02
CA GLY A 126 5.01 -18.66 22.51
C GLY A 126 4.51 -19.90 21.77
N PHE A 127 5.14 -20.29 20.65
CA PHE A 127 4.76 -21.46 19.86
C PHE A 127 5.58 -22.72 20.18
N VAL A 128 6.71 -22.60 20.88
CA VAL A 128 7.53 -23.75 21.28
C VAL A 128 7.11 -24.18 22.69
N GLY A 129 6.02 -24.95 22.76
CA GLY A 129 5.52 -25.57 23.99
C GLY A 129 6.55 -26.49 24.65
N GLU A 130 6.48 -26.56 25.97
CA GLU A 130 7.26 -27.42 26.86
C GLU A 130 7.37 -28.86 26.33
N TYR A 131 8.59 -29.31 26.03
CA TYR A 131 8.85 -30.74 25.85
C TYR A 131 8.83 -31.40 27.23
N GLY A 132 7.68 -31.99 27.58
CA GLY A 132 7.54 -32.88 28.72
C GLY A 132 8.52 -34.05 28.64
N ALA A 133 9.17 -34.36 29.76
CA ALA A 133 10.13 -35.45 29.90
C ALA A 133 9.52 -36.81 29.51
N VAL A 134 10.19 -37.54 28.61
CA VAL A 134 9.84 -38.91 28.23
C VAL A 134 10.41 -39.88 29.27
N PRO A 135 9.62 -40.78 29.89
CA PRO A 135 10.15 -41.74 30.86
C PRO A 135 11.03 -42.78 30.17
N GLY A 136 12.21 -43.02 30.73
CA GLY A 136 13.23 -43.93 30.20
C GLY A 136 12.78 -45.39 30.15
N ILE A 137 13.10 -46.04 29.04
CA ILE A 137 13.05 -47.50 28.88
C ILE A 137 14.41 -48.05 29.34
N SER A 138 14.42 -48.79 30.45
CA SER A 138 15.58 -49.59 30.87
C SER A 138 15.63 -50.91 30.09
N LYS A 139 16.84 -51.33 29.75
CA LYS A 139 17.13 -52.70 29.32
C LYS A 139 16.93 -53.70 30.46
#